data_AF-A0A4V1D3E1-F1
#
_entry.id   AF-A0A4V1D3E1-F1
#
_cell.length_a   1.000
_cell.length_b   1.000
_cell.length_c   1.000
_cell.angle_alpha   90.00
_cell.angle_beta   90.00
_cell.angle_gamma   90.00
#
_symmetry.space_group_name_H-M   'P 1'
#
loop_
_entity.id
_entity.type
_entity.pdbx_description
1 polymer ?
#
loop_
_entity_poly.entity_id
_entity_poly.type
_entity_poly.pdbx_seq_one_letter_code
_entity_poly.pdbx_strand_id
1 'polypeptide(L)'
;MKRIIFITFSLLTAFASQAADYPKAQIKAVYTYKYLIRHTAGHDIENTDNMMLLASPVASRFFSVNTEEYDSLMATPDGQAKYQELMRSAVSTALTIENGALSIDKTKVNVPSRGKAFQVTRREGADILDVCDQAAREDYAYTVPMSDLVWEVGDSVRTILGYECQQAVTDYHGRRWTAWFAPDVPVSSGPWQLMGLPGLIMEAESDGGEYAFIINSIEATDRPITPRPGEHEYIRTDRIKFLRILDDIRRNPEKAFQGLKFEVKLTNRSESIKAKTAHDLIETDYKQ
;
A
#
# COMPACT_ATOMS: atom_id res chain seq x y z
N MET A 1 -5.11 73.85 -16.99
CA MET A 1 -4.59 72.47 -17.01
C MET A 1 -5.34 71.65 -15.95
N LYS A 2 -6.26 70.77 -16.36
CA LYS A 2 -7.01 69.87 -15.45
C LYS A 2 -6.28 68.53 -15.40
N ARG A 3 -5.87 68.09 -14.21
CA ARG A 3 -5.24 66.77 -13.98
C ARG A 3 -6.34 65.76 -13.64
N ILE A 4 -6.44 64.70 -14.44
CA ILE A 4 -7.30 63.54 -14.21
C ILE A 4 -6.48 62.50 -13.46
N ILE A 5 -6.95 62.07 -12.30
CA ILE A 5 -6.36 60.97 -11.52
C ILE A 5 -7.10 59.69 -11.92
N PHE A 6 -6.39 58.74 -12.52
CA PHE A 6 -6.90 57.39 -12.75
C PHE A 6 -6.60 56.54 -11.52
N ILE A 7 -7.65 56.05 -10.85
CA ILE A 7 -7.56 55.03 -9.81
C ILE A 7 -7.79 53.69 -10.51
N THR A 8 -6.73 52.89 -10.65
CA THR A 8 -6.82 51.51 -11.12
C THR A 8 -7.27 50.62 -9.97
N PHE A 9 -8.49 50.08 -10.08
CA PHE A 9 -9.06 49.11 -9.16
C PHE A 9 -8.55 47.71 -9.57
N SER A 10 -7.54 47.20 -8.88
CA SER A 10 -7.04 45.84 -9.08
C SER A 10 -8.04 44.85 -8.49
N LEU A 11 -8.79 44.15 -9.34
CA LEU A 11 -9.68 43.06 -8.95
C LEU A 11 -8.83 41.88 -8.42
N LEU A 12 -8.86 41.64 -7.12
CA LEU A 12 -8.36 40.40 -6.52
C LEU A 12 -9.39 39.30 -6.82
N THR A 13 -9.16 38.47 -7.83
CA THR A 13 -9.93 37.23 -8.01
C THR A 13 -9.43 36.21 -6.98
N ALA A 14 -10.19 36.02 -5.91
CA ALA A 14 -10.00 34.90 -5.00
C ALA A 14 -10.29 33.60 -5.76
N PHE A 15 -9.26 32.81 -6.04
CA PHE A 15 -9.44 31.42 -6.44
C PHE A 15 -9.92 30.65 -5.21
N ALA A 16 -11.24 30.46 -5.10
CA ALA A 16 -11.76 29.44 -4.20
C ALA A 16 -11.35 28.09 -4.77
N SER A 17 -10.45 27.37 -4.09
CA SER A 17 -10.17 25.97 -4.39
C SER A 17 -11.45 25.18 -4.16
N GLN A 18 -12.10 24.71 -5.23
CA GLN A 18 -13.21 23.80 -5.11
C GLN A 18 -12.66 22.51 -4.48
N ALA A 19 -13.11 22.17 -3.28
CA ALA A 19 -12.76 20.90 -2.67
C ALA A 19 -13.21 19.80 -3.63
N ALA A 20 -12.29 18.90 -4.02
CA ALA A 20 -12.62 17.79 -4.89
C ALA A 20 -13.70 16.92 -4.21
N ASP A 21 -14.78 16.64 -4.95
CA ASP A 21 -15.88 15.81 -4.46
C ASP A 21 -15.50 14.34 -4.66
N TYR A 22 -15.06 13.68 -3.58
CA TYR A 22 -14.69 12.27 -3.59
C TYR A 22 -15.85 11.41 -3.09
N PRO A 23 -16.07 10.21 -3.66
CA PRO A 23 -17.05 9.26 -3.14
C PRO A 23 -16.82 9.02 -1.65
N LYS A 24 -17.90 8.96 -0.87
CA LYS A 24 -17.82 8.60 0.54
C LYS A 24 -17.78 7.08 0.68
N ALA A 25 -16.86 6.59 1.50
CA ALA A 25 -16.91 5.23 1.98
C ALA A 25 -18.16 5.03 2.84
N GLN A 26 -18.68 3.81 2.86
CA GLN A 26 -19.70 3.36 3.80
C GLN A 26 -19.09 2.46 4.87
N ILE A 27 -17.99 1.78 4.54
CA ILE A 27 -17.22 0.95 5.46
C ILE A 27 -15.75 1.37 5.48
N LYS A 28 -15.16 1.28 6.68
CA LYS A 28 -13.72 1.23 6.90
C LYS A 28 -13.40 -0.15 7.46
N ALA A 29 -12.56 -0.90 6.78
CA ALA A 29 -12.02 -2.16 7.29
C ALA A 29 -10.50 -2.06 7.42
N VAL A 30 -9.94 -2.70 8.44
CA VAL A 30 -8.49 -2.82 8.62
C VAL A 30 -8.11 -4.28 8.57
N TYR A 31 -7.09 -4.61 7.79
CA TYR A 31 -6.55 -5.95 7.61
C TYR A 31 -5.12 -6.02 8.13
N THR A 32 -4.76 -7.11 8.80
CA THR A 32 -3.37 -7.53 8.92
C THR A 32 -2.97 -8.19 7.60
N TYR A 33 -2.08 -7.55 6.83
CA TYR A 33 -1.41 -8.21 5.72
C TYR A 33 -0.16 -8.93 6.23
N LYS A 34 -0.14 -10.25 6.10
CA LYS A 34 1.00 -11.11 6.42
C LYS A 34 1.72 -11.52 5.16
N TYR A 35 3.05 -11.54 5.22
CA TYR A 35 3.87 -12.08 4.14
C TYR A 35 5.17 -12.69 4.68
N LEU A 36 5.63 -13.76 4.05
CA LEU A 36 6.88 -14.42 4.42
C LEU A 36 8.08 -13.79 3.72
N ILE A 37 9.16 -13.62 4.48
CA ILE A 37 10.50 -13.33 3.94
C ILE A 37 11.48 -14.37 4.47
N ARG A 38 12.51 -14.69 3.69
CA ARG A 38 13.58 -15.58 4.13
C ARG A 38 14.71 -14.77 4.73
N HIS A 39 15.14 -15.14 5.93
CA HIS A 39 16.38 -14.61 6.52
C HIS A 39 17.61 -15.23 5.82
N THR A 40 18.73 -14.52 5.79
CA THR A 40 19.99 -15.04 5.19
C THR A 40 20.51 -16.29 5.89
N ALA A 41 20.11 -16.51 7.15
CA ALA A 41 20.39 -17.74 7.91
C ALA A 41 19.49 -18.94 7.53
N GLY A 42 18.56 -18.79 6.57
CA GLY A 42 17.80 -19.89 6.00
C GLY A 42 16.42 -20.16 6.58
N HIS A 43 16.03 -19.51 7.68
CA HIS A 43 14.67 -19.61 8.24
C HIS A 43 13.75 -18.52 7.72
N ASP A 44 12.45 -18.81 7.67
CA ASP A 44 11.41 -17.84 7.31
C ASP A 44 11.02 -16.97 8.49
N ILE A 45 10.70 -15.71 8.18
CA ILE A 45 10.21 -14.71 9.12
C ILE A 45 8.88 -14.21 8.55
N GLU A 46 7.84 -14.26 9.39
CA GLU A 46 6.56 -13.60 9.10
C GLU A 46 6.70 -12.10 9.37
N ASN A 47 6.39 -11.31 8.36
CA ASN A 47 6.24 -9.87 8.49
C ASN A 47 4.78 -9.47 8.33
N THR A 48 4.42 -8.34 8.93
CA THR A 48 3.06 -7.80 8.84
C THR A 48 3.04 -6.33 8.43
N ASP A 49 1.92 -5.89 7.87
CA ASP A 49 1.55 -4.48 7.74
C ASP A 49 0.04 -4.31 7.97
N ASN A 50 -0.37 -3.18 8.50
CA ASN A 50 -1.79 -2.86 8.65
C ASN A 50 -2.28 -2.14 7.40
N MET A 51 -3.24 -2.74 6.71
CA MET A 51 -3.81 -2.23 5.48
C MET A 51 -5.25 -1.78 5.73
N MET A 52 -5.62 -0.61 5.23
CA MET A 52 -6.98 -0.06 5.32
C MET A 52 -7.70 -0.21 3.98
N LEU A 53 -8.95 -0.68 4.05
CA LEU A 53 -9.93 -0.59 2.98
C LEU A 53 -10.96 0.48 3.33
N LEU A 54 -11.07 1.51 2.50
CA LEU A 54 -12.23 2.40 2.46
C LEU A 54 -13.10 1.99 1.27
N ALA A 55 -14.35 1.63 1.49
CA ALA A 55 -15.20 1.13 0.43
C ALA A 55 -16.67 1.55 0.53
N SER A 56 -17.29 1.68 -0.63
CA SER A 56 -18.72 1.81 -0.87
C SER A 56 -19.12 0.79 -1.95
N PRO A 57 -20.43 0.63 -2.26
CA PRO A 57 -20.85 -0.27 -3.33
C PRO A 57 -20.24 0.04 -4.71
N VAL A 58 -19.82 1.29 -4.95
CA VAL A 58 -19.37 1.78 -6.28
C VAL A 58 -17.88 2.08 -6.35
N ALA A 59 -17.20 2.34 -5.22
CA ALA A 59 -15.80 2.74 -5.20
C ALA A 59 -15.06 2.18 -3.99
N SER A 60 -13.75 1.96 -4.12
CA SER A 60 -12.92 1.52 -2.99
C SER A 60 -11.46 1.94 -3.14
N ARG A 61 -10.75 2.00 -2.02
CA ARG A 61 -9.29 2.21 -1.96
C ARG A 61 -8.70 1.35 -0.85
N PHE A 62 -7.70 0.55 -1.21
CA PHE A 62 -6.95 -0.32 -0.29
C PHE A 62 -5.48 0.13 -0.23
N PHE A 63 -4.96 0.40 0.96
CA PHE A 63 -3.64 1.02 1.15
C PHE A 63 -3.04 0.72 2.52
N SER A 64 -1.73 0.89 2.69
CA SER A 64 -1.06 0.75 4.00
C SER A 64 -1.34 1.95 4.90
N VAL A 65 -1.76 1.69 6.14
CA VAL A 65 -1.99 2.73 7.17
C VAL A 65 -0.70 3.50 7.44
N ASN A 66 0.41 2.78 7.59
CA ASN A 66 1.71 3.36 7.88
C ASN A 66 2.20 4.26 6.74
N THR A 67 2.01 3.82 5.48
CA THR A 67 2.36 4.63 4.30
C THR A 67 1.46 5.86 4.19
N GLU A 68 0.15 5.75 4.44
CA GLU A 68 -0.78 6.89 4.42
C GLU A 68 -0.40 7.95 5.45
N GLU A 69 -0.09 7.53 6.69
CA GLU A 69 0.34 8.43 7.76
C GLU A 69 1.66 9.12 7.43
N TYR A 70 2.64 8.35 6.93
CA TYR A 70 3.93 8.90 6.52
C TYR A 70 3.77 9.91 5.37
N ASP A 71 3.06 9.55 4.30
CA ASP A 71 2.88 10.43 3.14
C ASP A 71 2.04 11.67 3.51
N SER A 72 1.05 11.54 4.40
CA SER A 72 0.29 12.69 4.93
C SER A 72 1.19 13.69 5.67
N LEU A 73 2.14 13.20 6.47
CA LEU A 73 3.14 14.05 7.14
C LEU A 73 4.05 14.73 6.12
N MET A 74 4.52 13.99 5.12
CA MET A 74 5.44 14.52 4.12
C MET A 74 4.78 15.46 3.11
N ALA A 75 3.45 15.44 2.99
CA ALA A 75 2.69 16.26 2.04
C ALA A 75 2.67 17.76 2.38
N THR A 76 3.04 18.17 3.59
CA THR A 76 3.00 19.58 4.02
C THR A 76 4.30 20.02 4.71
N PRO A 77 4.71 21.30 4.60
CA PRO A 77 5.89 21.81 5.32
C PRO A 77 5.82 21.60 6.84
N ASP A 78 4.64 21.80 7.44
CA ASP A 78 4.43 21.61 8.88
C ASP A 78 4.55 20.14 9.28
N GLY A 79 4.00 19.22 8.48
CA GLY A 79 4.13 17.79 8.70
C GLY A 79 5.59 17.30 8.55
N GLN A 80 6.34 17.85 7.59
CA GLN A 80 7.78 17.56 7.43
C GLN A 80 8.59 18.05 8.63
N ALA A 81 8.29 19.27 9.13
CA ALA A 81 8.94 19.79 10.32
C ALA A 81 8.67 18.92 11.55
N LYS A 82 7.41 18.49 11.74
CA LYS A 82 7.02 17.55 12.80
C LYS A 82 7.75 16.21 12.67
N TYR A 83 7.89 15.68 11.45
CA TYR A 83 8.65 14.46 11.20
C TYR A 83 10.12 14.60 11.59
N GLN A 84 10.76 15.72 11.23
CA GLN A 84 12.14 16.01 11.60
C GLN A 84 12.33 16.13 13.12
N GLU A 85 11.37 16.73 13.82
CA GLU A 85 11.38 16.79 15.28
C GLU A 85 11.29 15.39 15.91
N LEU A 86 10.37 14.55 15.43
CA LEU A 86 10.24 13.15 15.87
C LEU A 86 11.53 12.36 15.63
N MET A 87 12.14 12.50 14.45
CA MET A 87 13.43 11.89 14.13
C MET A 87 14.54 12.37 15.07
N ARG A 88 14.64 13.68 15.33
CA ARG A 88 15.64 14.25 16.24
C ARG A 88 15.46 13.71 17.67
N SER A 89 14.21 13.65 18.13
CA SER A 89 13.86 13.10 19.43
C SER A 89 14.27 11.63 19.53
N ALA A 90 13.86 10.80 18.56
CA ALA A 90 14.21 9.38 18.51
C ALA A 90 15.72 9.15 18.48
N VAL A 91 16.47 9.91 17.66
CA VAL A 91 17.94 9.87 17.64
C VAL A 91 18.50 10.21 19.02
N SER A 92 17.98 11.23 19.71
CA SER A 92 18.49 11.65 21.02
C SER A 92 18.18 10.68 22.16
N THR A 93 17.10 9.91 22.08
CA THR A 93 16.66 8.98 23.14
C THR A 93 17.07 7.53 22.90
N ALA A 94 17.23 7.13 21.64
CA ALA A 94 17.57 5.77 21.25
C ALA A 94 19.07 5.56 20.98
N LEU A 95 19.83 6.61 20.67
CA LEU A 95 21.26 6.46 20.40
C LEU A 95 22.09 6.66 21.66
N THR A 96 22.90 5.67 21.98
CA THR A 96 23.99 5.81 22.95
C THR A 96 25.33 5.55 22.27
N ILE A 97 26.34 6.34 22.61
CA ILE A 97 27.72 6.11 22.17
C ILE A 97 28.54 5.76 23.40
N GLU A 98 28.96 4.50 23.48
CA GLU A 98 29.82 4.00 24.55
C GLU A 98 31.05 3.37 23.92
N ASN A 99 32.24 3.78 24.39
CA ASN A 99 33.54 3.28 23.90
C ASN A 99 33.71 3.34 22.36
N GLY A 100 33.11 4.34 21.71
CA GLY A 100 33.15 4.51 20.26
C GLY A 100 32.20 3.59 19.48
N ALA A 101 31.40 2.76 20.16
CA ALA A 101 30.34 1.97 19.55
C ALA A 101 28.99 2.69 19.68
N LEU A 102 28.31 2.87 18.54
CA LEU A 102 26.95 3.39 18.47
C LEU A 102 25.96 2.25 18.74
N SER A 103 25.16 2.37 19.78
CA SER A 103 24.03 1.49 20.07
C SER A 103 22.71 2.20 19.79
N ILE A 104 21.76 1.49 19.17
CA ILE A 104 20.43 2.01 18.83
C ILE A 104 19.36 1.19 19.55
N ASP A 105 18.68 1.79 20.52
CA ASP A 105 17.53 1.20 21.20
C ASP A 105 16.28 1.34 20.34
N LYS A 106 16.02 0.33 19.50
CA LYS A 106 14.86 0.32 18.59
C LYS A 106 13.52 0.42 19.31
N THR A 107 13.43 0.09 20.61
CA THR A 107 12.17 0.21 21.37
C THR A 107 11.81 1.66 21.69
N LYS A 108 12.79 2.58 21.59
CA LYS A 108 12.61 4.02 21.84
C LYS A 108 12.47 4.85 20.55
N VAL A 109 12.63 4.22 19.38
CA VAL A 109 12.44 4.86 18.09
C VAL A 109 10.96 4.75 17.72
N ASN A 110 10.18 5.79 18.04
CA ASN A 110 8.78 5.89 17.61
C ASN A 110 8.62 6.97 16.54
N VAL A 111 9.06 6.66 15.31
CA VAL A 111 8.92 7.54 14.16
C VAL A 111 8.06 6.82 13.12
N PRO A 112 7.01 7.48 12.58
CA PRO A 112 6.27 6.96 11.44
C PRO A 112 7.21 6.50 10.34
N SER A 113 7.00 5.29 9.83
CA SER A 113 7.78 4.74 8.72
C SER A 113 6.83 4.16 7.69
N ARG A 114 7.24 4.11 6.43
CA ARG A 114 6.40 3.54 5.38
C ARG A 114 6.18 2.05 5.61
N GLY A 115 4.94 1.62 5.40
CA GLY A 115 4.60 0.20 5.26
C GLY A 115 4.75 -0.23 3.80
N LYS A 116 3.79 -1.00 3.29
CA LYS A 116 3.71 -1.35 1.87
C LYS A 116 3.36 -0.14 1.01
N ALA A 117 4.00 -0.06 -0.14
CA ALA A 117 3.80 1.03 -1.09
C ALA A 117 2.60 0.79 -2.00
N PHE A 118 2.23 -0.47 -2.24
CA PHE A 118 1.11 -0.76 -3.13
C PHE A 118 -0.20 -0.21 -2.59
N GLN A 119 -0.99 0.33 -3.51
CA GLN A 119 -2.36 0.75 -3.31
C GLN A 119 -3.20 0.30 -4.49
N VAL A 120 -4.44 -0.08 -4.21
CA VAL A 120 -5.42 -0.48 -5.21
C VAL A 120 -6.66 0.39 -5.07
N THR A 121 -7.12 0.98 -6.16
CA THR A 121 -8.30 1.84 -6.21
C THR A 121 -9.28 1.32 -7.26
N ARG A 122 -10.55 1.19 -6.86
CA ARG A 122 -11.67 1.00 -7.77
C ARG A 122 -12.44 2.32 -7.88
N ARG A 123 -12.54 2.86 -9.09
CA ARG A 123 -13.34 4.06 -9.37
C ARG A 123 -14.79 3.69 -9.68
N GLU A 124 -15.69 4.63 -9.44
CA GLU A 124 -17.10 4.49 -9.81
C GLU A 124 -17.26 4.26 -11.32
N GLY A 125 -18.06 3.25 -11.68
CA GLY A 125 -18.32 2.88 -13.07
C GLY A 125 -17.16 2.20 -13.81
N ALA A 126 -16.01 1.99 -13.18
CA ALA A 126 -14.87 1.32 -13.79
C ALA A 126 -14.98 -0.21 -13.71
N ASP A 127 -14.57 -0.89 -14.77
CA ASP A 127 -14.34 -2.33 -14.88
C ASP A 127 -12.86 -2.71 -14.70
N ILE A 128 -12.06 -1.74 -14.26
CA ILE A 128 -10.63 -1.86 -14.00
C ILE A 128 -10.30 -1.38 -12.58
N LEU A 129 -9.22 -1.94 -12.05
CA LEU A 129 -8.53 -1.46 -10.85
C LEU A 129 -7.34 -0.59 -11.26
N ASP A 130 -7.20 0.57 -10.65
CA ASP A 130 -5.98 1.37 -10.70
C ASP A 130 -5.04 0.90 -9.59
N VAL A 131 -3.83 0.49 -9.96
CA VAL A 131 -2.81 0.06 -9.01
C VAL A 131 -1.63 1.03 -9.09
N CYS A 132 -1.16 1.47 -7.93
CA CYS A 132 0.15 2.08 -7.83
C CYS A 132 1.01 1.32 -6.82
N ASP A 133 2.31 1.25 -7.07
CA ASP A 133 3.29 0.60 -6.20
C ASP A 133 4.67 1.21 -6.46
N GLN A 134 5.67 0.83 -5.68
CA GLN A 134 7.01 1.39 -5.74
C GLN A 134 8.03 0.32 -6.12
N ALA A 135 8.90 0.67 -7.07
CA ALA A 135 10.10 -0.09 -7.37
C ALA A 135 11.32 0.81 -7.16
N ALA A 136 12.26 0.38 -6.32
CA ALA A 136 13.37 1.20 -5.86
C ALA A 136 12.92 2.54 -5.25
N ARG A 137 13.09 3.65 -5.98
CA ARG A 137 12.77 5.02 -5.53
C ARG A 137 11.72 5.71 -6.39
N GLU A 138 11.10 4.97 -7.30
CA GLU A 138 10.15 5.50 -8.27
C GLU A 138 8.77 4.91 -8.02
N ASP A 139 7.74 5.75 -8.11
CA ASP A 139 6.35 5.33 -8.04
C ASP A 139 5.88 4.92 -9.45
N TYR A 140 5.24 3.76 -9.56
CA TYR A 140 4.70 3.20 -10.79
C TYR A 140 3.18 3.12 -10.69
N ALA A 141 2.51 3.20 -11.84
CA ALA A 141 1.08 2.95 -11.91
C ALA A 141 0.71 2.12 -13.14
N TYR A 142 -0.23 1.20 -12.96
CA TYR A 142 -0.77 0.32 -14.00
C TYR A 142 -2.25 0.03 -13.69
N THR A 143 -2.95 -0.59 -14.63
CA THR A 143 -4.35 -1.00 -14.45
C THR A 143 -4.50 -2.50 -14.59
N VAL A 144 -5.53 -3.05 -13.96
CA VAL A 144 -5.87 -4.48 -13.99
C VAL A 144 -7.36 -4.64 -14.30
N PRO A 145 -7.76 -5.46 -15.29
CA PRO A 145 -9.16 -5.76 -15.54
C PRO A 145 -9.77 -6.52 -14.36
N MET A 146 -10.95 -6.09 -13.90
CA MET A 146 -11.69 -6.82 -12.86
C MET A 146 -12.21 -8.18 -13.36
N SER A 147 -12.39 -8.33 -14.68
CA SER A 147 -12.83 -9.57 -15.32
C SER A 147 -11.83 -10.72 -15.20
N ASP A 148 -10.57 -10.43 -14.90
CA ASP A 148 -9.51 -11.44 -14.77
C ASP A 148 -9.70 -12.29 -13.50
N LEU A 149 -10.46 -11.80 -12.52
CA LEU A 149 -10.71 -12.45 -11.25
C LEU A 149 -12.05 -13.20 -11.28
N VAL A 150 -11.99 -14.52 -11.41
CA VAL A 150 -13.16 -15.41 -11.45
C VAL A 150 -13.17 -16.32 -10.23
N TRP A 151 -14.18 -16.18 -9.38
CA TRP A 151 -14.32 -16.96 -8.15
C TRP A 151 -15.14 -18.22 -8.34
N GLU A 152 -14.68 -19.30 -7.70
CA GLU A 152 -15.44 -20.51 -7.45
C GLU A 152 -15.92 -20.48 -5.99
N VAL A 153 -17.21 -20.22 -5.79
CA VAL A 153 -17.82 -20.20 -4.45
C VAL A 153 -18.09 -21.62 -3.98
N GLY A 154 -17.63 -21.97 -2.78
CA GLY A 154 -17.84 -23.28 -2.16
C GLY A 154 -18.91 -23.25 -1.08
N ASP A 155 -19.26 -24.44 -0.55
CA ASP A 155 -20.31 -24.59 0.47
C ASP A 155 -19.80 -24.44 1.92
N SER A 156 -18.49 -24.25 2.09
CA SER A 156 -17.90 -24.11 3.42
C SER A 156 -18.27 -22.76 4.03
N VAL A 157 -18.72 -22.78 5.29
CA VAL A 157 -19.08 -21.59 6.07
C VAL A 157 -18.29 -21.52 7.37
N ARG A 158 -17.97 -20.30 7.81
CA ARG A 158 -17.42 -20.05 9.14
C ARG A 158 -17.72 -18.63 9.61
N THR A 159 -17.61 -18.37 10.90
CA THR A 159 -17.85 -17.03 11.47
C THR A 159 -16.55 -16.24 11.63
N ILE A 160 -16.51 -15.00 11.12
CA ILE A 160 -15.37 -14.07 11.27
C ILE A 160 -15.91 -12.73 11.76
N LEU A 161 -15.38 -12.22 12.87
CA LEU A 161 -15.87 -10.99 13.53
C LEU A 161 -17.40 -10.95 13.76
N GLY A 162 -18.03 -12.12 13.95
CA GLY A 162 -19.48 -12.24 14.14
C GLY A 162 -20.31 -12.32 12.85
N TYR A 163 -19.68 -12.26 11.67
CA TYR A 163 -20.35 -12.43 10.38
C TYR A 163 -20.22 -13.87 9.89
N GLU A 164 -21.32 -14.45 9.40
CA GLU A 164 -21.26 -15.71 8.65
C GLU A 164 -20.57 -15.45 7.30
N CYS A 165 -19.51 -16.20 7.05
CA CYS A 165 -18.68 -16.06 5.86
C CYS A 165 -18.70 -17.36 5.06
N GLN A 166 -18.77 -17.23 3.74
CA GLN A 166 -18.68 -18.33 2.79
C GLN A 166 -17.28 -18.38 2.18
N GLN A 167 -16.80 -19.59 1.90
CA GLN A 167 -15.52 -19.80 1.22
C GLN A 167 -15.66 -19.58 -0.29
N ALA A 168 -14.64 -19.01 -0.90
CA ALA A 168 -14.44 -19.03 -2.34
C ALA A 168 -12.96 -19.26 -2.66
N VAL A 169 -12.68 -19.84 -3.83
CA VAL A 169 -11.31 -20.04 -4.33
C VAL A 169 -11.17 -19.46 -5.73
N THR A 170 -9.95 -19.09 -6.11
CA THR A 170 -9.64 -18.60 -7.45
C THR A 170 -8.17 -18.83 -7.78
N ASP A 171 -7.86 -19.02 -9.06
CA ASP A 171 -6.51 -18.97 -9.59
C ASP A 171 -6.32 -17.60 -10.25
N TYR A 172 -5.56 -16.73 -9.59
CA TYR A 172 -5.41 -15.33 -9.97
C TYR A 172 -3.94 -14.93 -10.05
N HIS A 173 -3.53 -14.43 -11.22
CA HIS A 173 -2.16 -13.95 -11.51
C HIS A 173 -1.05 -14.95 -11.11
N GLY A 174 -1.31 -16.23 -11.36
CA GLY A 174 -0.37 -17.33 -11.11
C GLY A 174 -0.34 -17.84 -9.67
N ARG A 175 -1.24 -17.37 -8.80
CA ARG A 175 -1.45 -17.92 -7.46
C ARG A 175 -2.88 -18.38 -7.24
N ARG A 176 -3.00 -19.51 -6.54
CA ARG A 176 -4.28 -19.94 -6.00
C ARG A 176 -4.55 -19.23 -4.68
N TRP A 177 -5.76 -18.73 -4.52
CA TRP A 177 -6.23 -18.02 -3.34
C TRP A 177 -7.45 -18.73 -2.76
N THR A 178 -7.49 -18.82 -1.44
CA THR A 178 -8.69 -19.15 -0.67
C THR A 178 -9.15 -17.90 0.07
N ALA A 179 -10.38 -17.47 -0.19
CA ALA A 179 -11.00 -16.32 0.44
C ALA A 179 -12.24 -16.72 1.25
N TRP A 180 -12.55 -15.92 2.27
CA TRP A 180 -13.77 -16.00 3.06
C TRP A 180 -14.46 -14.66 3.01
N PHE A 181 -15.69 -14.61 2.51
CA PHE A 181 -16.44 -13.36 2.33
C PHE A 181 -17.76 -13.38 3.10
N ALA A 182 -18.18 -12.21 3.60
CA ALA A 182 -19.42 -12.01 4.34
C ALA A 182 -20.50 -11.41 3.43
N PRO A 183 -21.53 -12.19 3.01
CA PRO A 183 -22.61 -11.70 2.15
C PRO A 183 -23.44 -10.58 2.79
N ASP A 184 -23.55 -10.59 4.11
CA ASP A 184 -24.32 -9.61 4.90
C ASP A 184 -23.72 -8.20 4.89
N VAL A 185 -22.47 -8.05 4.43
CA VAL A 185 -21.83 -6.76 4.20
C VAL A 185 -21.89 -6.48 2.69
N PRO A 186 -22.86 -5.68 2.19
CA PRO A 186 -23.18 -5.57 0.76
C PRO A 186 -22.20 -4.66 0.00
N VAL A 187 -20.91 -4.89 0.17
CA VAL A 187 -19.82 -4.20 -0.51
C VAL A 187 -18.94 -5.26 -1.16
N SER A 188 -19.01 -5.36 -2.50
CA SER A 188 -18.17 -6.27 -3.28
C SER A 188 -16.74 -5.72 -3.41
N SER A 189 -15.97 -5.81 -2.34
CA SER A 189 -14.58 -5.36 -2.25
C SER A 189 -13.81 -6.23 -1.28
N GLY A 190 -12.50 -6.05 -1.26
CA GLY A 190 -11.60 -6.85 -0.44
C GLY A 190 -10.19 -6.29 -0.42
N PRO A 191 -9.25 -7.03 0.18
CA PRO A 191 -7.86 -6.62 0.27
C PRO A 191 -7.12 -6.78 -1.06
N TRP A 192 -6.10 -5.95 -1.27
CA TRP A 192 -5.27 -5.92 -2.48
C TRP A 192 -6.13 -5.79 -3.76
N GLN A 193 -6.03 -6.73 -4.69
CA GLN A 193 -6.80 -6.77 -5.94
C GLN A 193 -7.98 -7.75 -5.85
N LEU A 194 -8.17 -8.42 -4.70
CA LEU A 194 -9.22 -9.43 -4.51
C LEU A 194 -10.56 -8.73 -4.27
N MET A 195 -11.49 -8.91 -5.20
CA MET A 195 -12.84 -8.31 -5.18
C MET A 195 -13.84 -9.14 -5.99
N GLY A 196 -15.08 -8.67 -6.16
CA GLY A 196 -16.05 -9.30 -7.08
C GLY A 196 -16.91 -10.42 -6.47
N LEU A 197 -16.64 -10.83 -5.22
CA LEU A 197 -17.56 -11.68 -4.46
C LEU A 197 -18.81 -10.88 -4.01
N PRO A 198 -19.98 -11.52 -3.85
CA PRO A 198 -21.22 -10.85 -3.43
C PRO A 198 -21.23 -10.57 -1.92
N GLY A 199 -20.22 -9.82 -1.45
CA GLY A 199 -19.99 -9.48 -0.06
C GLY A 199 -18.56 -9.00 0.17
N LEU A 200 -18.26 -8.56 1.39
CA LEU A 200 -16.91 -8.13 1.76
C LEU A 200 -16.01 -9.34 1.96
N ILE A 201 -14.83 -9.35 1.33
CA ILE A 201 -13.79 -10.36 1.63
C ILE A 201 -13.22 -10.06 3.01
N MET A 202 -13.43 -10.97 3.95
CA MET A 202 -13.00 -10.85 5.34
C MET A 202 -11.58 -11.41 5.53
N GLU A 203 -11.28 -12.53 4.89
CA GLU A 203 -9.92 -13.10 4.88
C GLU A 203 -9.58 -13.62 3.50
N ALA A 204 -8.31 -13.58 3.13
CA ALA A 204 -7.79 -14.24 1.93
C ALA A 204 -6.36 -14.72 2.16
N GLU A 205 -6.04 -15.92 1.70
CA GLU A 205 -4.72 -16.54 1.86
C GLU A 205 -4.29 -17.20 0.55
N SER A 206 -3.02 -17.06 0.20
CA SER A 206 -2.43 -17.75 -0.94
C SER A 206 -2.12 -19.20 -0.58
N ASP A 207 -2.30 -20.11 -1.52
CA ASP A 207 -1.84 -21.49 -1.37
C ASP A 207 -0.34 -21.52 -1.07
N GLY A 208 0.04 -22.12 0.06
CA GLY A 208 1.41 -22.11 0.58
C GLY A 208 1.65 -21.17 1.76
N GLY A 209 0.69 -20.27 2.05
CA GLY A 209 0.71 -19.39 3.23
C GLY A 209 1.75 -18.26 3.15
N GLU A 210 2.34 -17.99 1.99
CA GLU A 210 3.32 -16.91 1.84
C GLU A 210 2.69 -15.52 1.93
N TYR A 211 1.38 -15.42 1.67
CA TYR A 211 0.61 -14.18 1.74
C TYR A 211 -0.76 -14.44 2.35
N ALA A 212 -1.15 -13.58 3.30
CA ALA A 212 -2.49 -13.60 3.87
C ALA A 212 -2.98 -12.19 4.21
N PHE A 213 -4.27 -11.97 4.07
CA PHE A 213 -4.97 -10.76 4.49
C PHE A 213 -6.04 -11.18 5.49
N ILE A 214 -5.96 -10.66 6.71
CA ILE A 214 -6.84 -11.05 7.81
C ILE A 214 -7.53 -9.80 8.34
N ILE A 215 -8.86 -9.72 8.25
CA ILE A 215 -9.59 -8.57 8.77
C ILE A 215 -9.49 -8.51 10.30
N ASN A 216 -9.12 -7.34 10.82
CA ASN A 216 -9.01 -7.05 12.24
C ASN A 216 -10.23 -6.26 12.74
N SER A 217 -10.77 -5.38 11.90
CA SER A 217 -11.91 -4.54 12.26
C SER A 217 -12.70 -4.12 11.04
N ILE A 218 -13.99 -3.85 11.27
CA ILE A 218 -14.94 -3.27 10.33
C ILE A 218 -15.79 -2.25 11.09
N GLU A 219 -15.97 -1.07 10.51
CA GLU A 219 -16.86 -0.03 11.05
C GLU A 219 -17.56 0.73 9.93
N ALA A 220 -18.75 1.25 10.22
CA ALA A 220 -19.40 2.22 9.36
C ALA A 220 -18.62 3.54 9.38
N THR A 221 -18.53 4.21 8.23
CA THR A 221 -17.86 5.49 8.11
C THR A 221 -18.51 6.33 7.01
N ASP A 222 -18.25 7.63 7.01
CA ASP A 222 -18.60 8.56 5.94
C ASP A 222 -17.35 9.26 5.34
N ARG A 223 -16.17 8.71 5.65
CA ARG A 223 -14.88 9.22 5.18
C ARG A 223 -14.82 9.29 3.65
N PRO A 224 -14.29 10.37 3.08
CA PRO A 224 -14.05 10.42 1.64
C PRO A 224 -12.98 9.39 1.23
N ILE A 225 -13.18 8.75 0.08
CA ILE A 225 -12.19 7.86 -0.55
C ILE A 225 -11.20 8.74 -1.32
N THR A 226 -10.27 9.37 -0.61
CA THR A 226 -9.26 10.28 -1.17
C THR A 226 -8.13 9.52 -1.89
N PRO A 227 -7.41 10.14 -2.84
CA PRO A 227 -6.18 9.58 -3.40
C PRO A 227 -5.03 9.56 -2.36
N ARG A 228 -3.89 8.97 -2.76
CA ARG A 228 -2.65 8.97 -1.98
C ARG A 228 -2.26 10.40 -1.58
N PRO A 229 -1.99 10.68 -0.28
CA PRO A 229 -1.59 12.00 0.17
C PRO A 229 -0.29 12.47 -0.46
N GLY A 230 -0.21 13.75 -0.81
CA GLY A 230 0.97 14.36 -1.44
C GLY A 230 0.93 14.32 -2.97
N GLU A 231 1.91 14.99 -3.58
CA GLU A 231 2.09 14.99 -5.03
C GLU A 231 3.03 13.86 -5.44
N HIS A 232 2.55 12.99 -6.32
CA HIS A 232 3.28 11.83 -6.81
C HIS A 232 3.33 11.84 -8.34
N GLU A 233 4.54 11.71 -8.89
CA GLU A 233 4.74 11.45 -10.30
C GLU A 233 4.83 9.94 -10.52
N TYR A 234 3.95 9.41 -11.37
CA TYR A 234 3.87 7.98 -11.64
C TYR A 234 4.42 7.63 -13.01
N ILE A 235 5.35 6.69 -13.04
CA ILE A 235 5.76 6.03 -14.27
C ILE A 235 4.67 5.04 -14.67
N ARG A 236 3.95 5.35 -15.75
CA ARG A 236 2.90 4.48 -16.30
C ARG A 236 3.52 3.30 -17.03
N THR A 237 3.03 2.09 -16.73
CA THR A 237 3.52 0.84 -17.31
C THR A 237 2.42 -0.22 -17.30
N ASP A 238 2.70 -1.38 -17.90
CA ASP A 238 1.86 -2.57 -17.79
C ASP A 238 2.26 -3.42 -16.58
N ARG A 239 1.28 -4.17 -16.02
CA ARG A 239 1.43 -5.05 -14.85
C ARG A 239 2.64 -5.98 -14.94
N ILE A 240 2.71 -6.79 -16.00
CA ILE A 240 3.79 -7.78 -16.20
C ILE A 240 5.16 -7.11 -16.31
N LYS A 241 5.24 -5.94 -16.96
CA LYS A 241 6.49 -5.17 -17.07
C LYS A 241 6.94 -4.65 -15.71
N PHE A 242 6.01 -4.15 -14.89
CA PHE A 242 6.29 -3.73 -13.51
C PHE A 242 6.80 -4.90 -12.65
N LEU A 243 6.14 -6.06 -12.69
CA LEU A 243 6.56 -7.25 -11.93
C LEU A 243 7.97 -7.72 -12.32
N ARG A 244 8.31 -7.66 -13.61
CA ARG A 244 9.67 -7.96 -14.09
C ARG A 244 10.70 -6.95 -13.57
N ILE A 245 10.35 -5.66 -13.45
CA ILE A 245 11.20 -4.64 -12.82
C ILE A 245 11.42 -4.97 -11.32
N LEU A 246 10.36 -5.35 -10.59
CA LEU A 246 10.48 -5.75 -9.18
C LEU A 246 11.39 -6.97 -9.00
N ASP A 247 11.20 -8.03 -9.79
CA ASP A 247 12.04 -9.23 -9.74
C ASP A 247 13.51 -8.91 -10.08
N ASP A 248 13.73 -8.08 -11.09
CA ASP A 248 15.06 -7.62 -11.47
C ASP A 248 15.75 -6.82 -10.36
N ILE A 249 15.06 -5.90 -9.67
CA ILE A 249 15.61 -5.18 -8.51
C ILE A 249 15.90 -6.13 -7.34
N ARG A 250 15.07 -7.16 -7.11
CA ARG A 250 15.34 -8.18 -6.07
C ARG A 250 16.61 -8.99 -6.38
N ARG A 251 16.86 -9.30 -7.65
CA ARG A 251 18.05 -10.02 -8.12
C ARG A 251 19.29 -9.15 -8.26
N ASN A 252 19.10 -7.85 -8.51
CA ASN A 252 20.15 -6.87 -8.75
C ASN A 252 19.96 -5.65 -7.83
N PRO A 253 20.14 -5.82 -6.50
CA PRO A 253 19.83 -4.78 -5.51
C PRO A 253 20.60 -3.47 -5.68
N GLU A 254 21.76 -3.51 -6.35
CA GLU A 254 22.52 -2.31 -6.75
C GLU A 254 21.70 -1.30 -7.56
N LYS A 255 20.69 -1.73 -8.33
CA LYS A 255 19.81 -0.85 -9.10
C LYS A 255 19.02 0.11 -8.22
N ALA A 256 18.71 -0.29 -6.98
CA ALA A 256 18.01 0.58 -6.02
C ALA A 256 18.86 1.77 -5.56
N PHE A 257 20.18 1.72 -5.75
CA PHE A 257 21.14 2.74 -5.35
C PHE A 257 21.67 3.55 -6.54
N GLN A 258 21.22 3.26 -7.76
CA GLN A 258 21.64 3.99 -8.95
C GLN A 258 21.23 5.47 -8.83
N GLY A 259 22.12 6.38 -9.25
CA GLY A 259 21.89 7.83 -9.16
C GLY A 259 22.21 8.45 -7.80
N LEU A 260 22.62 7.67 -6.79
CA LEU A 260 23.18 8.22 -5.56
C LEU A 260 24.54 8.86 -5.82
N LYS A 261 24.83 9.95 -5.10
CA LYS A 261 26.10 10.71 -5.22
C LYS A 261 27.31 10.01 -4.58
N PHE A 262 27.14 8.80 -4.05
CA PHE A 262 28.17 8.03 -3.37
C PHE A 262 28.15 6.58 -3.85
N GLU A 263 29.32 5.94 -3.82
CA GLU A 263 29.48 4.53 -4.19
C GLU A 263 28.87 3.63 -3.10
N VAL A 264 28.05 2.66 -3.52
CA VAL A 264 27.46 1.66 -2.62
C VAL A 264 28.11 0.31 -2.90
N LYS A 265 28.88 -0.19 -1.94
CA LYS A 265 29.46 -1.54 -1.99
C LYS A 265 28.60 -2.50 -1.18
N LEU A 266 28.05 -3.51 -1.84
CA LEU A 266 27.26 -4.56 -1.20
C LEU A 266 28.17 -5.73 -0.77
N THR A 267 28.11 -6.11 0.50
CA THR A 267 28.71 -7.34 1.04
C THR A 267 27.64 -8.43 1.18
N ASN A 268 28.03 -9.71 1.17
CA ASN A 268 27.11 -10.87 1.26
C ASN A 268 25.96 -10.82 0.22
N ARG A 269 26.28 -10.37 -1.00
CA ARG A 269 25.31 -10.14 -2.09
C ARG A 269 24.57 -11.43 -2.45
N SER A 270 25.28 -12.55 -2.59
CA SER A 270 24.71 -13.83 -3.01
C SER A 270 23.71 -14.37 -1.99
N GLU A 271 24.05 -14.32 -0.71
CA GLU A 271 23.18 -14.73 0.40
C GLU A 271 21.95 -13.84 0.49
N SER A 272 22.13 -12.51 0.30
CA SER A 272 21.02 -11.56 0.26
C SER A 272 20.06 -11.85 -0.88
N ILE A 273 20.55 -12.14 -2.09
CA ILE A 273 19.71 -12.47 -3.25
C ILE A 273 18.97 -13.79 -3.00
N LYS A 274 19.67 -14.83 -2.52
CA LYS A 274 19.07 -16.12 -2.21
C LYS A 274 17.92 -15.99 -1.20
N ALA A 275 18.14 -15.18 -0.16
CA ALA A 275 17.10 -14.86 0.81
C ALA A 275 15.95 -14.05 0.18
N LYS A 276 16.26 -12.97 -0.53
CA LYS A 276 15.27 -12.10 -1.18
C LYS A 276 14.44 -12.78 -2.25
N THR A 277 14.88 -13.90 -2.82
CA THR A 277 14.18 -14.63 -3.91
C THR A 277 13.66 -15.99 -3.46
N ALA A 278 13.72 -16.30 -2.16
CA ALA A 278 13.24 -17.57 -1.62
C ALA A 278 11.71 -17.72 -1.68
N HIS A 279 10.99 -16.62 -1.48
CA HIS A 279 9.55 -16.49 -1.77
C HIS A 279 9.38 -15.69 -3.04
N ASP A 280 8.33 -15.94 -3.81
CA ASP A 280 8.10 -15.22 -5.06
C ASP A 280 7.61 -13.78 -4.82
N LEU A 281 7.18 -13.07 -5.87
CA LEU A 281 6.27 -11.92 -5.69
C LEU A 281 4.84 -12.44 -5.37
N ILE A 282 3.96 -11.55 -4.93
CA ILE A 282 2.55 -11.89 -4.70
C ILE A 282 1.87 -12.39 -5.99
N GLU A 283 2.31 -11.92 -7.15
CA GLU A 283 1.94 -12.42 -8.47
C GLU A 283 3.12 -13.22 -9.05
N THR A 284 2.86 -14.34 -9.73
CA THR A 284 3.91 -15.24 -10.24
C THR A 284 3.87 -15.40 -11.77
N ASP A 285 2.79 -14.95 -12.41
CA ASP A 285 2.55 -15.07 -13.86
C ASP A 285 3.52 -14.26 -14.73
N TYR A 286 4.25 -13.30 -14.17
CA TYR A 286 5.30 -12.55 -14.85
C TYR A 286 6.47 -13.39 -15.36
N LYS A 287 6.59 -14.63 -14.88
CA LYS A 287 7.61 -15.62 -15.25
C LYS A 287 7.28 -16.40 -16.53
N GLN A 288 6.05 -16.29 -17.01
CA GLN A 288 5.59 -16.94 -18.24
C GLN A 288 6.07 -16.17 -19.49
#